data_AF-A0A3D4B9L3-F1
#
_entry.id   AF-A0A3D4B9L3-F1
#
_cell.length_a   1.000
_cell.length_b   1.000
_cell.length_c   1.000
_cell.angle_alpha   90.00
_cell.angle_beta   90.00
_cell.angle_gamma   90.00
#
_symmetry.space_group_name_H-M   'P 1'
#
loop_
_entity.id
_entity.type
_entity.pdbx_description
1 polymer ?
#
loop_
_entity_poly.entity_id
_entity_poly.type
_entity_poly.pdbx_seq_one_letter_code
_entity_poly.pdbx_strand_id
1 'polypeptide(L)'
;QNWDKTITTIPTYALVSDAFKNWRGMKESGGRRIKRAIYFKMDSFRFCDEALLERVRGIALLKEELNEATIFPPADTRPDREPLTNIGLFRQYAELYLHTHPQLNHDLLCMVRQLAPREYGLPLEIYAFTSTVAWVEYEAIQAKIFDHLLTITPLFDLDIYQMPSGKDIESIRR
;
A
#
# COMPACT_ATOMS: atom_id res chain seq x y z
N GLN A 1 24.46 -22.13 7.23
CA GLN A 1 24.92 -21.41 6.02
C GLN A 1 23.97 -20.25 5.78
N ASN A 2 24.50 -19.04 5.67
CA ASN A 2 23.72 -17.81 5.49
C ASN A 2 23.32 -17.60 4.03
N TRP A 3 22.48 -16.61 3.77
CA TRP A 3 22.01 -16.27 2.41
C TRP A 3 23.12 -15.75 1.48
N ASP A 4 24.22 -15.23 2.04
CA ASP A 4 25.45 -14.87 1.32
C ASP A 4 26.43 -16.05 1.15
N LYS A 5 25.96 -17.28 1.41
CA LYS A 5 26.71 -18.55 1.37
C LYS A 5 27.81 -18.70 2.43
N THR A 6 27.94 -17.78 3.38
CA THR A 6 28.92 -17.91 4.47
C THR A 6 28.49 -18.98 5.49
N ILE A 7 29.46 -19.57 6.19
CA ILE A 7 29.22 -20.57 7.24
C ILE A 7 29.37 -19.87 8.59
N THR A 8 28.26 -19.69 9.30
CA THR A 8 28.26 -19.26 10.71
C THR A 8 28.26 -20.48 11.62
N THR A 9 29.15 -20.49 12.59
CA THR A 9 29.09 -21.41 13.73
C THR A 9 28.39 -20.73 14.89
N ILE A 10 27.30 -21.32 15.38
CA ILE A 10 26.52 -20.78 16.49
C ILE A 10 26.89 -21.56 17.76
N PRO A 11 27.39 -20.89 18.82
CA PRO A 11 27.64 -21.52 20.11
C PRO A 11 26.35 -22.09 20.72
N THR A 12 26.43 -23.22 21.44
CA THR A 12 25.26 -23.91 22.00
C THR A 12 24.46 -23.07 22.99
N TYR A 13 25.10 -22.18 23.76
CA TYR A 13 24.42 -21.28 24.69
C TYR A 13 23.44 -20.33 23.99
N ALA A 14 23.80 -19.84 22.79
CA ALA A 14 22.95 -18.92 22.02
C ALA A 14 21.64 -19.57 21.53
N LEU A 15 21.56 -20.90 21.50
CA LEU A 15 20.33 -21.62 21.13
C LEU A 15 19.26 -21.60 22.24
N VAL A 16 19.68 -21.38 23.49
CA VAL A 16 18.79 -21.43 24.66
C VAL A 16 18.46 -20.02 25.16
N SER A 17 19.34 -19.04 24.91
CA SER A 17 19.18 -17.66 25.36
C SER A 17 18.37 -16.79 24.40
N ASP A 18 18.46 -17.03 23.09
CA ASP A 18 17.98 -16.08 22.09
C ASP A 18 16.72 -16.56 21.37
N ALA A 19 15.81 -15.63 21.08
CA ALA A 19 14.63 -15.91 20.25
C ALA A 19 15.05 -16.19 18.80
N PHE A 20 14.76 -17.39 18.29
CA PHE A 20 15.02 -17.76 16.91
C PHE A 20 13.82 -17.49 15.99
N LYS A 21 14.09 -17.00 14.77
CA LYS A 21 13.06 -16.86 13.72
C LYS A 21 12.94 -18.17 12.93
N ASN A 22 11.87 -18.92 13.16
CA ASN A 22 11.56 -20.12 12.39
C ASN A 22 10.74 -19.78 11.13
N TRP A 23 11.38 -19.80 9.97
CA TRP A 23 10.74 -19.51 8.67
C TRP A 23 9.89 -20.68 8.14
N ARG A 24 9.89 -21.83 8.82
CA ARG A 24 9.11 -23.01 8.41
C ARG A 24 7.62 -22.72 8.41
N GLY A 25 7.11 -21.99 9.41
CA GLY A 25 5.71 -21.57 9.44
C GLY A 25 5.29 -20.70 8.26
N MET A 26 6.18 -19.87 7.71
CA MET A 26 5.91 -19.09 6.48
C MET A 26 5.92 -19.97 5.22
N LYS A 27 6.79 -20.99 5.17
CA LYS A 27 6.75 -21.97 4.07
C LYS A 27 5.47 -22.82 4.11
N GLU A 28 5.04 -23.21 5.31
CA GLU A 28 3.86 -24.05 5.51
C GLU A 28 2.53 -23.29 5.35
N SER A 29 2.51 -21.96 5.60
CA SER A 29 1.32 -21.12 5.40
C SER A 29 0.94 -20.89 3.93
N GLY A 30 1.74 -21.37 2.98
CA GLY A 30 1.45 -21.23 1.55
C GLY A 30 1.48 -19.77 1.04
N GLY A 31 2.09 -18.85 1.78
CA GLY A 31 2.15 -17.45 1.38
C GLY A 31 3.15 -16.62 2.17
N ARG A 32 3.77 -15.64 1.49
CA ARG A 32 4.79 -14.76 2.05
C ARG A 32 4.25 -13.35 2.21
N ARG A 33 4.48 -12.76 3.39
CA ARG A 33 3.92 -11.46 3.76
C ARG A 33 4.58 -10.29 3.03
N ILE A 34 3.76 -9.43 2.42
CA ILE A 34 4.09 -8.07 2.00
C ILE A 34 3.67 -7.14 3.15
N LYS A 35 4.62 -6.33 3.64
CA LYS A 35 4.37 -5.31 4.66
C LYS A 35 5.26 -4.10 4.38
N ARG A 36 4.75 -3.16 3.59
CA ARG A 36 5.48 -1.96 3.14
C ARG A 36 4.51 -0.77 3.09
N ALA A 37 5.03 0.43 3.31
CA ALA A 37 4.22 1.65 3.32
C ALA A 37 4.59 2.59 2.16
N ILE A 38 3.59 3.27 1.61
CA ILE A 38 3.74 4.43 0.74
C ILE A 38 3.52 5.68 1.60
N TYR A 39 4.41 6.65 1.52
CA TYR A 39 4.32 7.88 2.30
C TYR A 39 3.71 8.97 1.43
N PHE A 40 2.60 9.54 1.87
CA PHE A 40 1.90 10.60 1.16
C PHE A 40 2.13 11.96 1.83
N LYS A 41 2.32 13.00 1.03
CA LYS A 41 2.42 14.36 1.54
C LYS A 41 1.04 14.85 1.97
N MET A 42 0.93 15.32 3.21
CA MET A 42 -0.36 15.70 3.80
C MET A 42 -0.93 17.00 3.23
N ASP A 43 -0.11 17.83 2.58
CA ASP A 43 -0.52 19.04 1.85
C ASP A 43 -1.33 18.71 0.58
N SER A 44 -1.16 17.52 0.01
CA SER A 44 -1.97 17.02 -1.12
C SER A 44 -3.36 16.53 -0.72
N PHE A 45 -3.70 16.52 0.57
CA PHE A 45 -4.98 15.97 1.05
C PHE A 45 -6.11 16.97 0.89
N ARG A 46 -7.20 16.51 0.26
CA ARG A 46 -8.39 17.32 0.03
C ARG A 46 -9.65 16.47 -0.04
N PHE A 47 -10.79 17.13 0.08
CA PHE A 47 -12.06 16.51 -0.25
C PHE A 47 -12.15 16.27 -1.77
N CYS A 48 -12.80 15.18 -2.14
CA CYS A 48 -13.03 14.87 -3.54
C CYS A 48 -14.00 15.89 -4.14
N ASP A 49 -13.63 16.44 -5.30
CA ASP A 49 -14.50 17.23 -6.14
C ASP A 49 -15.04 16.38 -7.31
N GLU A 50 -16.03 16.91 -8.02
CA GLU A 50 -16.63 16.23 -9.17
C GLU A 50 -15.60 15.93 -10.26
N ALA A 51 -14.61 16.82 -10.45
CA ALA A 51 -13.55 16.62 -11.43
C ALA A 51 -12.65 15.42 -11.11
N LEU A 52 -12.26 15.23 -9.85
CA LEU A 52 -11.52 14.05 -9.40
C LEU A 52 -12.36 12.78 -9.55
N LEU A 53 -13.63 12.84 -9.16
CA LEU A 53 -14.55 11.70 -9.25
C LEU A 53 -14.76 11.26 -10.70
N GLU A 54 -14.86 12.18 -11.65
CA GLU A 54 -14.92 11.83 -13.07
C GLU A 54 -13.62 11.22 -13.60
N ARG A 55 -12.45 11.71 -13.17
CA ARG A 55 -11.15 11.10 -13.55
C ARG A 55 -11.04 9.66 -13.08
N VAL A 56 -11.40 9.40 -11.82
CA VAL A 56 -11.26 8.06 -11.22
C VAL A 56 -12.38 7.10 -11.65
N ARG A 57 -13.52 7.61 -12.15
CA ARG A 57 -14.61 6.79 -12.75
C ARG A 57 -14.13 5.96 -13.95
N GLY A 58 -13.09 6.41 -14.66
CA GLY A 58 -12.46 5.66 -15.74
C GLY A 58 -11.73 4.38 -15.29
N ILE A 59 -11.47 4.23 -13.98
CA ILE A 59 -10.82 3.05 -13.43
C ILE A 59 -11.85 1.93 -13.30
N ALA A 60 -11.69 0.85 -14.07
CA ALA A 60 -12.61 -0.28 -14.08
C ALA A 60 -12.88 -0.87 -12.68
N LEU A 61 -11.85 -0.97 -11.84
CA LEU A 61 -11.97 -1.46 -10.46
C LEU A 61 -12.91 -0.60 -9.62
N LEU A 62 -12.84 0.73 -9.77
CA LEU A 62 -13.68 1.62 -8.99
C LEU A 62 -15.10 1.70 -9.52
N LYS A 63 -15.35 1.30 -10.77
CA LYS A 63 -16.64 1.50 -11.43
C LYS A 63 -17.82 0.82 -10.71
N GLU A 64 -17.59 -0.34 -10.09
CA GLU A 64 -18.63 -1.09 -9.37
C GLU A 64 -18.84 -0.57 -7.93
N GLU A 65 -17.78 -0.11 -7.28
CA GLU A 65 -17.82 0.45 -5.92
C GLU A 65 -18.30 1.91 -5.89
N LEU A 66 -17.99 2.66 -6.95
CA LEU A 66 -18.41 4.03 -7.23
C LEU A 66 -19.80 4.06 -7.89
N ASN A 67 -20.75 3.28 -7.37
CA ASN A 67 -22.15 3.49 -7.75
C ASN A 67 -22.59 4.91 -7.32
N GLU A 68 -23.42 5.56 -8.16
CA GLU A 68 -23.83 6.97 -7.98
C GLU A 68 -24.38 7.26 -6.57
N ALA A 69 -25.09 6.31 -5.96
CA ALA A 69 -25.64 6.43 -4.61
C ALA A 69 -24.58 6.52 -3.49
N THR A 70 -23.36 6.04 -3.73
CA THR A 70 -22.25 6.04 -2.76
C THR A 70 -21.43 7.33 -2.82
N ILE A 71 -21.32 7.92 -4.01
CA ILE A 71 -20.51 9.12 -4.26
C ILE A 71 -21.34 10.41 -4.19
N PHE A 72 -22.54 10.39 -4.76
CA PHE A 72 -23.46 11.53 -4.86
C PHE A 72 -24.81 11.12 -4.27
N PRO A 73 -24.92 10.96 -2.94
CA PRO A 73 -26.23 10.76 -2.32
C PRO A 73 -27.10 11.99 -2.62
N PRO A 74 -28.41 11.81 -2.90
CA PRO A 74 -29.32 12.92 -3.09
C PRO A 74 -29.25 13.86 -1.87
N ALA A 75 -29.29 15.18 -2.12
CA ALA A 75 -29.06 16.24 -1.13
C ALA A 75 -29.84 16.11 0.19
N ASP A 76 -30.92 15.33 0.20
CA ASP A 76 -31.78 15.06 1.36
C ASP A 76 -31.33 13.93 2.30
N THR A 77 -30.29 13.16 1.98
CA THR A 77 -30.08 11.84 2.63
C THR A 77 -29.14 11.74 3.83
N ARG A 78 -28.51 12.82 4.33
CA ARG A 78 -27.99 12.95 5.74
C ARG A 78 -27.05 14.15 5.91
N PRO A 79 -27.27 15.06 6.89
CA PRO A 79 -26.36 16.17 7.22
C PRO A 79 -25.06 15.75 7.95
N ASP A 80 -24.94 14.49 8.35
CA ASP A 80 -23.93 13.93 9.26
C ASP A 80 -22.92 12.98 8.58
N ARG A 81 -22.86 12.95 7.25
CA ARG A 81 -21.96 12.05 6.52
C ARG A 81 -20.57 12.69 6.34
N GLU A 82 -19.52 11.97 6.71
CA GLU A 82 -18.14 12.41 6.51
C GLU A 82 -17.85 12.57 5.00
N PRO A 83 -17.36 13.74 4.56
CA PRO A 83 -17.03 13.97 3.16
C PRO A 83 -15.90 13.06 2.67
N LEU A 84 -16.00 12.58 1.43
CA LEU A 84 -15.00 11.71 0.83
C LEU A 84 -13.68 12.48 0.62
N THR A 85 -12.58 11.91 1.09
CA THR A 85 -11.23 12.47 0.89
C THR A 85 -10.50 11.70 -0.20
N ASN A 86 -9.62 12.38 -0.94
CA ASN A 86 -8.83 11.75 -1.99
C ASN A 86 -7.93 10.61 -1.45
N ILE A 87 -7.34 10.79 -0.26
CA ILE A 87 -6.57 9.74 0.42
C ILE A 87 -7.45 8.56 0.88
N GLY A 88 -8.68 8.82 1.32
CA GLY A 88 -9.65 7.79 1.67
C GLY A 88 -10.06 6.97 0.44
N LEU A 89 -10.31 7.65 -0.68
CA LEU A 89 -10.64 7.03 -1.96
C LEU A 89 -9.47 6.20 -2.51
N PHE A 90 -8.23 6.71 -2.46
CA PHE A 90 -7.04 5.95 -2.83
C PHE A 90 -6.85 4.70 -1.96
N ARG A 91 -7.12 4.80 -0.65
CA ARG A 91 -7.04 3.64 0.25
C ARG A 91 -8.03 2.54 -0.14
N GLN A 92 -9.28 2.91 -0.41
CA GLN A 92 -10.31 1.96 -0.88
C GLN A 92 -9.91 1.33 -2.22
N TYR A 93 -9.42 2.16 -3.15
CA TYR A 93 -8.90 1.69 -4.42
C TYR A 93 -7.79 0.65 -4.26
N ALA A 94 -6.78 0.96 -3.44
CA ALA A 94 -5.65 0.08 -3.19
C ALA A 94 -6.10 -1.23 -2.55
N GLU A 95 -7.06 -1.19 -1.61
CA GLU A 95 -7.63 -2.38 -0.99
C GLU A 95 -8.33 -3.28 -2.00
N LEU A 96 -9.19 -2.71 -2.86
CA LEU A 96 -9.85 -3.46 -3.92
C LEU A 96 -8.86 -4.02 -4.95
N TYR A 97 -7.84 -3.24 -5.31
CA TYR A 97 -6.78 -3.70 -6.19
C TYR A 97 -6.06 -4.92 -5.64
N LEU A 98 -5.76 -4.97 -4.33
CA LEU A 98 -5.16 -6.15 -3.70
C LEU A 98 -6.15 -7.33 -3.65
N HIS A 99 -7.41 -7.10 -3.33
CA HIS A 99 -8.43 -8.16 -3.28
C HIS A 99 -8.73 -8.80 -4.64
N THR A 100 -8.47 -8.09 -5.73
CA THR A 100 -8.63 -8.59 -7.10
C THR A 100 -7.33 -9.11 -7.72
N HIS A 101 -6.19 -8.98 -7.03
CA HIS A 101 -4.89 -9.34 -7.58
C HIS A 101 -4.67 -10.87 -7.55
N PRO A 102 -4.57 -11.55 -8.71
CA PRO A 102 -4.61 -13.03 -8.79
C PRO A 102 -3.40 -13.76 -8.17
N GLN A 103 -2.31 -13.03 -7.90
CA GLN A 103 -1.09 -13.57 -7.29
C GLN A 103 -1.00 -13.32 -5.78
N LEU A 104 -2.07 -12.80 -5.16
CA LEU A 104 -2.19 -12.69 -3.72
C LEU A 104 -3.01 -13.85 -3.17
N ASN A 105 -2.71 -14.21 -1.93
CA ASN A 105 -3.45 -15.20 -1.17
C ASN A 105 -4.60 -14.49 -0.46
N HIS A 106 -5.82 -14.72 -0.93
CA HIS A 106 -7.03 -14.08 -0.41
C HIS A 106 -7.63 -14.78 0.82
N ASP A 107 -7.12 -15.97 1.19
CA ASP A 107 -7.53 -16.67 2.42
C ASP A 107 -6.83 -16.10 3.66
N LEU A 108 -5.76 -15.34 3.45
CA LEU A 108 -4.99 -14.68 4.50
C LEU A 108 -5.34 -13.18 4.60
N LEU A 109 -4.96 -12.56 5.72
CA LEU A 109 -5.25 -11.15 5.98
C LEU A 109 -4.69 -10.25 4.86
N CYS A 110 -5.59 -9.51 4.23
CA CYS A 110 -5.30 -8.45 3.27
C CYS A 110 -5.93 -7.16 3.79
N MET A 111 -5.15 -6.08 3.88
CA MET A 111 -5.64 -4.77 4.32
C MET A 111 -4.74 -3.64 3.81
N VAL A 112 -5.35 -2.47 3.65
CA VAL A 112 -4.63 -1.20 3.44
C VAL A 112 -4.99 -0.26 4.58
N ARG A 113 -4.00 0.07 5.42
CA ARG A 113 -4.24 0.85 6.64
C ARG A 113 -3.37 2.09 6.74
N GLN A 114 -3.93 3.15 7.32
CA GLN A 114 -3.17 4.35 7.65
C GLN A 114 -2.42 4.13 8.96
N LEU A 115 -1.13 4.48 8.98
CA LEU A 115 -0.34 4.54 10.21
C LEU A 115 -0.36 5.98 10.77
N ALA A 116 0.15 6.14 11.99
CA ALA A 116 0.29 7.48 12.58
C ALA A 116 1.10 8.41 11.65
N PRO A 117 0.65 9.66 11.46
CA PRO A 117 1.39 10.67 10.71
C PRO A 117 2.82 10.82 11.23
N ARG A 118 3.77 11.09 10.33
CA ARG A 118 5.18 11.33 10.65
C ARG A 118 5.66 12.61 9.95
N GLU A 119 6.90 13.00 10.26
CA GLU A 119 7.60 14.11 9.60
C GLU A 119 7.63 13.96 8.08
N TYR A 120 7.67 12.72 7.59
CA TYR A 120 7.70 12.34 6.18
C TYR A 120 6.29 12.12 5.58
N GLY A 121 5.24 12.67 6.18
CA GLY A 121 3.87 12.54 5.70
C GLY A 121 3.07 11.41 6.37
N LEU A 122 1.94 11.04 5.75
CA LEU A 122 1.05 9.98 6.22
C LEU A 122 1.43 8.64 5.56
N PRO A 123 1.84 7.62 6.33
CA PRO A 123 2.15 6.31 5.77
C PRO A 123 0.87 5.49 5.56
N LEU A 124 0.68 4.97 4.34
CA LEU A 124 -0.33 3.99 4.01
C LEU A 124 0.33 2.62 3.86
N GLU A 125 0.11 1.74 4.84
CA GLU A 125 0.70 0.40 4.88
C GLU A 125 -0.13 -0.59 4.06
N ILE A 126 0.54 -1.21 3.09
CA ILE A 126 0.07 -2.34 2.30
C ILE A 126 0.44 -3.62 3.06
N TYR A 127 -0.58 -4.35 3.49
CA TYR A 127 -0.44 -5.62 4.20
C TYR A 127 -1.18 -6.72 3.44
N ALA A 128 -0.45 -7.65 2.85
CA ALA A 128 -1.03 -8.76 2.11
C ALA A 128 -0.10 -9.97 2.14
N PHE A 129 -0.55 -11.11 1.61
CA PHE A 129 0.28 -12.30 1.42
C PHE A 129 0.29 -12.69 -0.05
N THR A 130 1.45 -13.05 -0.58
CA THR A 130 1.56 -13.64 -1.93
C THR A 130 1.06 -15.08 -1.90
N SER A 131 0.55 -15.59 -3.02
CA SER A 131 0.16 -17.01 -3.18
C SER A 131 1.36 -17.95 -3.36
N THR A 132 2.58 -17.41 -3.33
CA THR A 132 3.85 -18.13 -3.47
C THR A 132 4.79 -17.80 -2.31
N VAL A 133 5.68 -18.74 -2.00
CA VAL A 133 6.78 -18.57 -1.04
C VAL A 133 8.14 -18.47 -1.74
N ALA A 134 8.18 -18.63 -3.07
CA ALA A 134 9.40 -18.52 -3.87
C ALA A 134 9.92 -17.07 -3.83
N TRP A 135 11.20 -16.90 -3.52
CA TRP A 135 11.77 -15.57 -3.31
C TRP A 135 11.64 -14.67 -4.53
N VAL A 136 12.06 -15.16 -5.70
CA VAL A 136 12.10 -14.35 -6.93
C VAL A 136 10.70 -13.91 -7.34
N GLU A 137 9.72 -14.81 -7.27
CA GLU A 137 8.33 -14.50 -7.57
C GLU A 137 7.73 -13.52 -6.57
N TYR A 138 8.00 -13.71 -5.27
CA TYR A 138 7.56 -12.78 -4.23
C TYR A 138 8.06 -11.35 -4.50
N GLU A 139 9.34 -11.18 -4.83
CA GLU A 139 9.90 -9.85 -5.14
C GLU A 139 9.27 -9.25 -6.40
N ALA A 140 9.01 -10.06 -7.43
CA ALA A 140 8.37 -9.59 -8.67
C ALA A 140 6.91 -9.15 -8.44
N ILE A 141 6.13 -9.93 -7.68
CA ILE A 141 4.75 -9.58 -7.31
C ILE A 141 4.73 -8.29 -6.50
N GLN A 142 5.61 -8.19 -5.50
CA GLN A 142 5.73 -6.99 -4.69
C GLN A 142 6.10 -5.76 -5.55
N ALA A 143 7.09 -5.86 -6.42
CA ALA A 143 7.49 -4.77 -7.30
C ALA A 143 6.31 -4.28 -8.16
N LYS A 144 5.61 -5.20 -8.83
CA LYS A 144 4.47 -4.88 -9.70
C LYS A 144 3.33 -4.17 -8.98
N ILE A 145 3.00 -4.61 -7.76
CA ILE A 145 1.98 -3.95 -6.93
C ILE A 145 2.38 -2.51 -6.63
N PHE A 146 3.63 -2.29 -6.21
CA PHE A 146 4.10 -0.95 -5.85
C PHE A 146 4.28 -0.06 -7.08
N ASP A 147 4.78 -0.58 -8.20
CA ASP A 147 4.89 0.17 -9.46
C ASP A 147 3.52 0.73 -9.87
N HIS A 148 2.48 -0.10 -9.80
CA HIS A 148 1.12 0.30 -10.11
C HIS A 148 0.58 1.36 -9.13
N LEU A 149 0.65 1.10 -7.81
CA LEU A 149 0.13 2.01 -6.79
C LEU A 149 0.84 3.37 -6.80
N LEU A 150 2.16 3.38 -6.99
CA LEU A 150 2.93 4.61 -7.08
C LEU A 150 2.59 5.38 -8.37
N THR A 151 2.40 4.69 -9.49
CA THR A 151 2.10 5.32 -10.79
C THR A 151 0.69 5.90 -10.84
N ILE A 152 -0.29 5.25 -10.23
CA ILE A 152 -1.68 5.72 -10.25
C ILE A 152 -1.96 6.84 -9.23
N THR A 153 -1.06 7.04 -8.26
CA THR A 153 -1.18 8.04 -7.20
C THR A 153 -1.57 9.45 -7.70
N PRO A 154 -0.94 10.02 -8.75
CA PRO A 154 -1.30 11.35 -9.25
C PRO A 154 -2.73 11.46 -9.80
N LEU A 155 -3.34 10.34 -10.23
CA LEU A 155 -4.74 10.34 -10.69
C LEU A 155 -5.72 10.71 -9.57
N PHE A 156 -5.32 10.49 -8.31
CA PHE A 156 -6.07 10.85 -7.11
C PHE A 156 -5.69 12.23 -6.56
N ASP A 157 -4.90 13.02 -7.31
CA ASP A 157 -4.33 14.29 -6.86
C ASP A 157 -3.57 14.17 -5.53
N LEU A 158 -2.91 13.03 -5.34
CA LEU A 158 -2.09 12.75 -4.19
C LEU A 158 -0.62 12.84 -4.58
N ASP A 159 0.19 13.34 -3.66
CA ASP A 159 1.63 13.42 -3.83
C ASP A 159 2.34 12.45 -2.89
N ILE A 160 3.36 11.79 -3.43
CA ILE A 160 4.23 10.90 -2.66
C ILE A 160 5.32 11.75 -2.01
N TYR A 161 5.53 11.54 -0.71
CA TYR A 161 6.64 12.17 -0.02
C TYR A 161 7.96 11.62 -0.55
N GLN A 162 8.84 12.54 -0.93
CA GLN A 162 10.22 12.27 -1.28
C GLN A 162 11.08 13.29 -0.54
N MET A 163 12.21 12.83 0.00
CA MET A 163 13.16 13.75 0.61
C MET A 163 13.73 14.66 -0.50
N PRO A 164 13.82 15.98 -0.27
CA PRO A 164 14.36 16.89 -1.27
C PRO A 164 15.75 16.45 -1.71
N SER A 165 15.94 16.40 -3.02
CA SER A 165 17.18 16.03 -3.68
C SER A 165 17.92 17.27 -4.15
N GLY A 166 19.18 17.12 -4.55
CA GLY A 166 19.96 18.24 -5.12
C GLY A 166 19.29 18.89 -6.34
N LYS A 167 18.51 18.12 -7.12
CA LYS A 167 17.78 18.63 -8.30
C LYS A 167 16.65 19.59 -7.92
N ASP A 168 16.01 19.37 -6.77
CA ASP A 168 14.93 20.23 -6.26
C ASP A 168 15.47 21.58 -5.77
N ILE A 169 16.75 21.63 -5.37
CA ILE A 169 17.43 22.86 -4.96
C ILE A 169 17.87 23.66 -6.20
N GLU A 170 18.25 23.00 -7.30
CA GLU A 170 18.61 23.66 -8.55
C GLU A 170 17.43 24.37 -9.21
N SER A 171 16.21 23.82 -9.11
CA SER A 171 15.00 24.43 -9.67
C SER A 171 14.59 25.73 -8.95
N ILE A 172 14.96 25.90 -7.69
CA ILE A 172 14.69 27.12 -6.89
C ILE A 172 15.68 28.26 -7.21
N ARG A 173 16.85 27.96 -7.80
CA ARG A 173 17.89 28.96 -8.12
C ARG A 173 17.68 29.70 -9.44
N ARG A 174 16.65 29.34 -10.22
CA ARG A 174 16.26 30.04 -11.47
C ARG A 174 15.10 30.99 -11.21
#